data_AF-A0A3D1X803-F1
#
_entry.id   AF-A0A3D1X803-F1
#
_cell.length_a   1.000
_cell.length_b   1.000
_cell.length_c   1.000
_cell.angle_alpha   90.00
_cell.angle_beta   90.00
_cell.angle_gamma   90.00
#
_symmetry.space_group_name_H-M   'P 1'
#
loop_
_entity.id
_entity.type
_entity.pdbx_description
1 polymer ?
#
loop_
_entity_poly.entity_id
_entity_poly.type
_entity_poly.pdbx_seq_one_letter_code
_entity_poly.pdbx_strand_id
1 'polypeptide(L)'
;LYWEKAAYEEAEHAAKFAELLGSDLEPNMKATTKDNLAWRVDCEFGATAGKFDLAACAKKNGLDAIHDTVHEMARDEARHGKALKGLLERYFK
;
A
#
# COMPACT_ATOMS: atom_id res chain seq x y z
N LEU A 1 -17.43 -7.15 13.22
CA LEU A 1 -18.80 -7.24 12.62
C LEU A 1 -18.79 -8.30 11.51
N TYR A 2 -19.93 -8.82 11.02
CA TYR A 2 -19.92 -9.83 9.92
C TYR A 2 -19.14 -9.35 8.68
N TRP A 3 -19.32 -8.09 8.29
CA TRP A 3 -18.65 -7.49 7.13
C TRP A 3 -17.13 -7.43 7.22
N GLU A 4 -16.60 -7.24 8.43
CA GLU A 4 -15.16 -7.24 8.68
C GLU A 4 -14.57 -8.64 8.44
N LYS A 5 -15.27 -9.68 8.90
CA LYS A 5 -14.88 -11.07 8.63
C LYS A 5 -14.89 -11.36 7.13
N ALA A 6 -15.96 -10.97 6.44
CA ALA A 6 -16.06 -11.13 4.99
C ALA A 6 -14.90 -10.40 4.26
N ALA A 7 -14.52 -9.19 4.69
CA ALA A 7 -13.40 -8.47 4.11
C ALA A 7 -12.06 -9.21 4.27
N TYR A 8 -11.83 -9.83 5.43
CA TYR A 8 -10.63 -10.67 5.63
C TYR A 8 -10.65 -11.95 4.78
N GLU A 9 -11.81 -12.58 4.63
CA GLU A 9 -11.97 -13.77 3.79
C GLU A 9 -11.66 -13.45 2.32
N GLU A 10 -12.16 -12.33 1.79
CA GLU A 10 -11.86 -11.93 0.41
C GLU A 10 -10.41 -11.48 0.20
N ALA A 11 -9.79 -10.85 1.20
CA ALA A 11 -8.36 -10.54 1.17
C ALA A 11 -7.51 -11.82 1.12
N GLU A 12 -7.90 -12.86 1.87
CA GLU A 12 -7.26 -14.17 1.84
C GLU A 12 -7.44 -14.87 0.48
N HIS A 13 -8.63 -14.78 -0.13
CA HIS A 13 -8.87 -15.29 -1.48
C HIS A 13 -7.95 -14.62 -2.51
N ALA A 14 -7.86 -13.29 -2.49
CA ALA A 14 -6.98 -12.54 -3.38
C ALA A 14 -5.50 -12.92 -3.19
N ALA A 15 -5.05 -13.08 -1.94
CA ALA A 15 -3.68 -13.49 -1.64
C ALA A 15 -3.36 -14.90 -2.20
N LYS A 16 -4.28 -15.86 -2.07
CA LYS A 16 -4.11 -17.22 -2.64
C LYS A 16 -3.95 -17.19 -4.16
N PHE A 17 -4.74 -16.37 -4.87
CA PHE A 17 -4.57 -16.23 -6.32
C PHE A 17 -3.24 -15.56 -6.68
N ALA A 18 -2.81 -14.55 -5.93
CA ALA A 18 -1.52 -13.92 -6.13
C ALA A 18 -0.35 -14.91 -5.93
N GLU A 19 -0.44 -15.81 -4.94
CA GLU A 19 0.54 -16.87 -4.73
C GLU A 19 0.56 -17.90 -5.88
N LEU A 20 -0.60 -18.27 -6.41
CA LEU A 20 -0.71 -19.24 -7.51
C LEU A 20 -0.21 -18.69 -8.85
N LEU A 21 -0.45 -17.40 -9.12
CA LEU A 21 -0.17 -16.78 -10.43
C LEU A 21 1.15 -15.99 -10.45
N GLY A 22 1.60 -15.49 -9.30
CA GLY A 22 2.85 -14.74 -9.17
C GLY A 22 3.01 -13.63 -10.21
N SER A 23 4.11 -13.68 -10.97
CA SER A 23 4.45 -12.67 -11.98
C SER A 23 3.50 -12.63 -13.19
N ASP A 24 2.72 -13.69 -13.44
CA ASP A 24 1.70 -13.69 -14.50
C ASP A 24 0.52 -12.79 -14.13
N LEU A 25 0.23 -12.62 -12.83
CA LEU A 25 -0.77 -11.68 -12.33
C LEU A 25 -0.23 -10.25 -12.25
N GLU A 26 0.99 -10.08 -11.74
CA GLU A 26 1.61 -8.78 -11.53
C GLU A 26 3.14 -8.83 -11.77
N PRO A 27 3.67 -8.16 -12.82
CA PRO A 27 5.07 -8.31 -13.25
C PRO A 27 6.13 -7.98 -12.20
N ASN A 28 5.79 -7.14 -11.21
CA ASN A 28 6.70 -6.76 -10.14
C ASN A 28 6.78 -7.80 -9.02
N MET A 29 5.83 -8.74 -8.91
CA MET A 29 5.93 -9.84 -7.96
C MET A 29 7.11 -10.74 -8.31
N LYS A 30 7.90 -11.07 -7.29
CA LYS A 30 9.09 -11.93 -7.36
C LYS A 30 8.91 -13.17 -6.46
N ALA A 31 9.74 -14.17 -6.69
CA ALA A 31 9.73 -15.40 -5.89
C ALA A 31 10.32 -15.21 -4.47
N THR A 32 10.94 -14.08 -4.17
CA THR A 32 11.59 -13.84 -2.87
C THR A 32 10.82 -12.84 -2.02
N THR A 33 10.76 -13.10 -0.71
CA THR A 33 10.20 -12.17 0.27
C THR A 33 10.95 -10.84 0.30
N LYS A 34 12.28 -10.86 0.12
CA LYS A 34 13.11 -9.65 0.11
C LYS A 34 12.69 -8.69 -1.00
N ASP A 35 12.58 -9.19 -2.23
CA ASP A 35 12.28 -8.35 -3.39
C ASP A 35 10.84 -7.84 -3.34
N ASN A 36 9.89 -8.71 -2.95
CA ASN A 36 8.50 -8.29 -2.77
C ASN A 36 8.37 -7.22 -1.68
N LEU A 37 9.08 -7.39 -0.55
CA LEU A 37 9.03 -6.43 0.55
C LEU A 37 9.67 -5.10 0.15
N ALA A 38 10.80 -5.12 -0.57
CA ALA A 38 11.41 -3.91 -1.11
C ALA A 38 10.47 -3.18 -2.08
N TRP A 39 9.84 -3.91 -3.00
CA TRP A 39 8.86 -3.35 -3.90
C TRP A 39 7.66 -2.73 -3.16
N ARG A 40 7.15 -3.39 -2.12
CA ARG A 40 6.06 -2.83 -1.30
C ARG A 40 6.48 -1.55 -0.58
N VAL A 41 7.71 -1.43 -0.09
CA VAL A 41 8.23 -0.18 0.48
C VAL A 41 8.17 0.96 -0.54
N ASP A 42 8.61 0.70 -1.77
CA ASP A 42 8.57 1.69 -2.85
C ASP A 42 7.13 2.08 -3.21
N CYS A 43 6.21 1.11 -3.24
CA CYS A 43 4.78 1.36 -3.45
C CYS A 43 4.21 2.30 -2.38
N GLU A 44 4.48 2.06 -1.09
CA GLU A 44 3.91 2.90 -0.02
C GLU A 44 4.48 4.33 -0.04
N PHE A 45 5.78 4.50 -0.34
CA PHE A 45 6.36 5.83 -0.48
C PHE A 45 5.85 6.56 -1.73
N GLY A 46 5.68 5.85 -2.85
CA GLY A 46 5.04 6.40 -4.05
C GLY A 46 3.59 6.82 -3.79
N ALA A 47 2.81 5.98 -3.10
CA ALA A 47 1.43 6.27 -2.73
C ALA A 47 1.33 7.46 -1.76
N THR A 48 2.25 7.55 -0.79
CA THR A 48 2.37 8.70 0.12
C THR A 48 2.55 9.99 -0.66
N ALA A 49 3.53 10.03 -1.57
CA ALA A 49 3.83 11.20 -2.39
C ALA A 49 2.62 11.59 -3.28
N GLY A 50 2.07 10.63 -4.02
CA GLY A 50 0.91 10.86 -4.89
C GLY A 50 -0.32 11.34 -4.13
N LYS A 51 -0.56 10.86 -2.91
CA LYS A 51 -1.66 11.33 -2.05
C LYS A 51 -1.42 12.74 -1.54
N PHE A 52 -0.20 13.12 -1.17
CA PHE A 52 0.09 14.51 -0.82
C PHE A 52 -0.14 15.46 -2.00
N ASP A 53 0.29 15.08 -3.21
CA ASP A 53 0.06 15.86 -4.43
C ASP A 53 -1.43 15.99 -4.75
N LEU A 54 -2.19 14.90 -4.62
CA LEU A 54 -3.64 14.89 -4.81
C LEU A 54 -4.36 15.75 -3.77
N ALA A 55 -3.98 15.66 -2.49
CA ALA A 55 -4.54 16.51 -1.44
C ALA A 55 -4.28 17.99 -1.74
N ALA A 56 -3.04 18.35 -2.09
CA ALA A 56 -2.68 19.71 -2.48
C ALA A 56 -3.48 20.21 -3.69
N CYS A 57 -3.72 19.35 -4.69
CA CYS A 57 -4.59 19.64 -5.82
C CYS A 57 -6.04 19.89 -5.38
N ALA A 58 -6.60 19.02 -4.53
CA ALA A 58 -7.96 19.18 -4.00
C ALA A 58 -8.11 20.51 -3.25
N LYS A 59 -7.13 20.90 -2.42
CA LYS A 59 -7.15 22.17 -1.69
C LYS A 59 -7.15 23.38 -2.60
N LYS A 60 -6.33 23.36 -3.67
CA LYS A 60 -6.30 24.43 -4.68
C LYS A 60 -7.64 24.60 -5.40
N ASN A 61 -8.43 23.54 -5.50
CA ASN A 61 -9.75 23.55 -6.15
C ASN A 61 -10.92 23.73 -5.15
N GLY A 62 -10.65 24.01 -3.87
CA GLY A 62 -11.68 24.21 -2.86
C GLY A 62 -12.44 22.92 -2.47
N LEU A 63 -11.87 21.74 -2.75
CA LEU A 63 -12.46 20.44 -2.43
C LEU A 63 -11.98 19.94 -1.07
N ASP A 64 -12.35 20.65 -0.01
CA ASP A 64 -11.78 20.46 1.33
C ASP A 64 -12.03 19.06 1.91
N ALA A 65 -13.21 18.48 1.70
CA ALA A 65 -13.51 17.11 2.15
C ALA A 65 -12.59 16.06 1.50
N ILE A 66 -12.24 16.25 0.22
CA ILE A 66 -11.30 15.37 -0.49
C ILE A 66 -9.88 15.61 0.00
N HIS A 67 -9.48 16.88 0.18
CA HIS A 67 -8.16 17.21 0.74
C HIS A 67 -7.96 16.53 2.09
N ASP A 68 -8.89 16.69 3.03
CA ASP A 68 -8.72 16.21 4.40
C ASP A 68 -8.65 14.67 4.43
N THR A 69 -9.54 14.01 3.69
CA THR A 69 -9.57 12.55 3.58
C THR A 69 -8.26 12.01 2.99
N VAL A 70 -7.82 12.56 1.85
CA VAL A 70 -6.62 12.07 1.15
C VAL A 70 -5.35 12.40 1.94
N HIS A 71 -5.33 13.53 2.65
CA HIS A 71 -4.20 13.92 3.49
C HIS A 71 -4.05 12.99 4.70
N GLU A 72 -5.16 12.55 5.31
CA GLU A 72 -5.14 11.51 6.35
C GLU A 72 -4.59 10.19 5.79
N MET A 73 -5.10 9.73 4.64
CA MET A 73 -4.60 8.52 3.97
C MET A 73 -3.10 8.61 3.66
N ALA A 74 -2.59 9.78 3.27
CA ALA A 74 -1.16 9.98 3.02
C ALA A 74 -0.30 9.72 4.27
N ARG A 75 -0.80 10.06 5.47
CA ARG A 75 -0.12 9.78 6.74
C ARG A 75 -0.12 8.30 7.07
N ASP A 76 -1.19 7.59 6.74
CA ASP A 76 -1.25 6.14 6.90
C ASP A 76 -0.24 5.44 6.00
N GLU A 77 -0.13 5.82 4.73
CA GLU A 77 0.87 5.22 3.84
C GLU A 77 2.30 5.54 4.28
N ALA A 78 2.54 6.73 4.83
CA ALA A 78 3.84 7.05 5.43
C ALA A 78 4.17 6.13 6.61
N ARG A 79 3.17 5.76 7.42
CA ARG A 79 3.32 4.82 8.53
C ARG A 79 3.52 3.39 8.02
N HIS A 80 2.78 2.96 7.00
CA HIS A 80 2.93 1.64 6.37
C HIS A 80 4.32 1.48 5.74
N GLY A 81 4.77 2.46 4.95
CA GLY A 81 6.09 2.45 4.31
C GLY A 81 7.23 2.38 5.33
N LYS A 82 7.14 3.13 6.45
CA LYS A 82 8.12 3.03 7.55
C LYS A 82 8.14 1.65 8.20
N ALA A 83 6.97 1.05 8.45
CA ALA A 83 6.89 -0.28 9.04
C ALA A 83 7.51 -1.35 8.11
N LEU A 84 7.16 -1.34 6.83
CA LEU A 84 7.71 -2.27 5.84
C LEU A 84 9.22 -2.08 5.65
N LYS A 85 9.69 -0.84 5.61
CA LYS A 85 11.12 -0.53 5.53
C LYS A 85 11.88 -1.07 6.75
N GLY A 86 11.31 -0.91 7.95
CA GLY A 86 11.88 -1.48 9.16
C GLY A 86 11.98 -3.01 9.12
N LEU A 87 10.98 -3.71 8.57
CA LEU A 87 11.04 -5.16 8.38
C LEU A 87 12.13 -5.54 7.37
N LEU A 88 12.21 -4.84 6.24
CA LEU A 88 13.20 -5.09 5.21
C LEU A 88 14.63 -4.98 5.75
N GLU A 89 14.91 -3.87 6.43
CA GLU A 89 16.23 -3.60 7.01
C GLU A 89 16.58 -4.55 8.16
N ARG A 90 15.57 -5.06 8.88
CA ARG A 90 15.79 -6.00 9.98
C ARG A 90 16.17 -7.40 9.50
N TYR A 91 15.51 -7.90 8.46
CA TYR A 91 15.63 -9.31 8.05
C TYR A 91 16.54 -9.54 6.84
N PHE A 92 16.83 -8.50 6.03
CA PHE A 92 17.49 -8.67 4.73
C PHE A 92 18.68 -7.74 4.47
N LYS A 93 19.25 -7.18 5.54
CA LYS A 93 20.45 -6.33 5.51
C LYS A 93 21.70 -7.07 5.06
#